data_AF-A0A3D4E682-F1
#
_entry.id   AF-A0A3D4E682-F1
#
_cell.length_a   1.000
_cell.length_b   1.000
_cell.length_c   1.000
_cell.angle_alpha   90.00
_cell.angle_beta   90.00
_cell.angle_gamma   90.00
#
_symmetry.space_group_name_H-M   'P 1'
#
loop_
_entity.id
_entity.type
_entity.pdbx_description
1 polymer ?
#
loop_
_entity_poly.entity_id
_entity_poly.type
_entity_poly.pdbx_seq_one_letter_code
_entity_poly.pdbx_strand_id
1 'polypeptide(L)'
;MGMIQNAPLHEDDLYYADTPVGYILRLKREEYNQSLSDIEQALHIRAIMLDAIEQGHYDDLPGRTYTIGFIRTYAEYLGLNAERMVKLFKSQASSAPKKRLSKELSPASNDNNVPKLSLVSISILLFIAGLVFMGKSSDSADIQIRDLPASMSMPHDAIFLEKNSLTQNNALNPSAETLYY
;
A
#
# COMPACT_ATOMS: atom_id res chain seq x y z
N MET A 1 40.30 22.90 51.02
CA MET A 1 40.67 23.19 49.62
C MET A 1 40.86 21.86 48.93
N GLY A 2 39.77 21.25 48.46
CA GLY A 2 39.77 19.89 47.90
C GLY A 2 40.23 19.91 46.46
N MET A 3 41.32 19.20 46.18
CA MET A 3 41.83 19.00 44.83
C MET A 3 40.79 18.23 44.02
N ILE A 4 40.35 18.85 42.93
CA ILE A 4 39.64 18.24 41.82
C ILE A 4 40.49 17.07 41.31
N GLN A 5 40.15 15.85 41.75
CA GLN A 5 40.60 14.64 41.09
C GLN A 5 39.87 14.57 39.75
N ASN A 6 40.48 15.14 38.72
CA ASN A 6 40.18 14.81 37.35
C ASN A 6 40.58 13.34 37.15
N ALA A 7 39.65 12.43 37.43
CA ALA A 7 39.78 11.04 37.05
C ALA A 7 40.09 10.97 35.53
N PRO A 8 41.06 10.15 35.10
CA PRO A 8 41.36 10.01 33.68
C PRO A 8 40.09 9.55 32.96
N LEU A 9 39.81 10.18 31.82
CA LEU A 9 38.75 9.75 30.90
C LEU A 9 38.98 8.25 30.60
N HIS A 10 37.97 7.42 30.84
CA HIS A 10 38.08 5.97 30.72
C HIS A 10 38.57 5.58 29.31
N GLU A 11 39.59 4.72 29.20
CA GLU A 11 40.20 4.32 27.91
C GLU A 11 39.21 3.67 26.92
N ASP A 12 38.08 3.17 27.42
CA ASP A 12 36.95 2.71 26.62
C ASP A 12 36.39 3.81 25.69
N ASP A 13 36.71 5.08 25.95
CA ASP A 13 36.17 6.20 25.19
C ASP A 13 36.68 6.27 23.74
N LEU A 14 37.89 5.78 23.47
CA LEU A 14 38.50 5.79 22.14
C LEU A 14 38.14 4.56 21.30
N TYR A 15 37.75 3.46 21.93
CA TYR A 15 37.51 2.18 21.23
C TYR A 15 36.19 2.14 20.43
N TYR A 16 35.26 3.05 20.71
CA TYR A 16 33.92 3.05 20.09
C TYR A 16 33.69 4.13 19.03
N ALA A 17 34.71 4.91 18.64
CA ALA A 17 34.52 6.03 17.72
C ALA A 17 33.91 5.60 16.37
N ASP A 18 34.33 4.46 15.84
CA ASP A 18 33.88 3.91 14.55
C ASP A 18 32.97 2.68 14.68
N THR A 19 32.74 2.20 15.90
CA THR A 19 31.96 0.98 16.15
C THR A 19 30.46 1.27 15.98
N PRO A 20 29.71 0.48 15.19
CA PRO A 20 28.27 0.65 15.04
C PRO A 20 27.54 0.64 16.39
N VAL A 21 26.64 1.59 16.61
CA VAL A 21 25.92 1.69 17.90
C VAL A 21 25.14 0.42 18.23
N GLY A 22 24.55 -0.23 17.21
CA GLY A 22 23.85 -1.51 17.36
C GLY A 22 24.74 -2.62 17.92
N TYR A 23 25.98 -2.70 17.46
CA TYR A 23 26.95 -3.68 17.93
C TYR A 23 27.29 -3.49 19.41
N ILE A 24 27.45 -2.25 19.87
CA ILE A 24 27.74 -1.93 21.28
C ILE A 24 26.58 -2.37 22.18
N LEU A 25 25.35 -2.07 21.77
CA LEU A 25 24.14 -2.46 22.51
C LEU A 25 24.03 -3.99 22.61
N ARG A 26 24.25 -4.69 21.50
CA ARG A 26 24.27 -6.16 21.45
C ARG A 26 25.31 -6.74 22.40
N LEU A 27 26.55 -6.26 22.30
CA LEU A 27 27.65 -6.75 23.11
C LEU A 27 27.34 -6.61 24.60
N LYS A 28 26.78 -5.46 24.99
CA LYS A 28 26.40 -5.21 26.39
C LYS A 28 25.22 -6.07 26.85
N ARG A 29 24.24 -6.32 25.99
CA ARG A 29 23.14 -7.27 26.29
C ARG A 29 23.68 -8.68 26.51
N GLU A 30 24.55 -9.14 25.61
CA GLU A 30 25.15 -10.48 25.68
C GLU A 30 26.05 -10.64 26.92
N GLU A 31 26.75 -9.59 27.36
CA GLU A 31 27.50 -9.56 28.63
C GLU A 31 26.61 -9.90 29.85
N TYR A 32 25.37 -9.40 29.85
CA TYR A 32 24.38 -9.70 30.90
C TYR A 32 23.55 -10.97 30.65
N ASN A 33 23.84 -11.72 29.57
CA ASN A 33 23.08 -12.92 29.17
C ASN A 33 21.56 -12.71 29.05
N GLN A 34 21.14 -11.51 28.65
CA GLN A 34 19.71 -11.20 28.49
C GLN A 34 19.25 -11.54 27.08
N SER A 35 18.09 -12.18 26.96
CA SER A 35 17.45 -12.39 25.66
C SER A 35 16.72 -11.13 25.21
N LEU A 36 16.54 -10.97 23.89
CA LEU A 36 15.72 -9.88 23.35
C LEU A 36 14.27 -9.94 23.87
N SER A 37 13.75 -11.14 24.15
CA SER A 37 12.40 -11.32 24.72
C SER A 37 12.30 -10.76 26.14
N ASP A 38 13.33 -10.94 26.97
CA ASP A 38 13.34 -10.43 28.35
C ASP A 38 13.35 -8.89 28.34
N ILE A 39 14.14 -8.30 27.43
CA ILE A 39 14.22 -6.86 27.26
C ILE A 39 12.94 -6.29 26.66
N GLU A 40 12.29 -7.01 25.73
CA GLU A 40 10.97 -6.64 25.22
C GLU A 40 9.95 -6.52 26.35
N GLN A 41 9.91 -7.48 27.27
CA GLN A 41 9.01 -7.43 28.42
C GLN A 41 9.32 -6.24 29.34
N ALA A 42 10.60 -5.92 29.55
CA ALA A 42 10.99 -4.80 30.40
C ALA A 42 10.69 -3.43 29.77
N LEU A 43 11.00 -3.27 28.48
CA LEU A 43 10.98 -1.97 27.80
C LEU A 43 9.70 -1.72 26.99
N HIS A 44 8.88 -2.74 26.78
CA HIS A 44 7.73 -2.68 25.88
C HIS A 44 8.12 -2.26 24.45
N ILE A 45 9.35 -2.60 24.05
CA ILE A 45 9.86 -2.45 22.69
C ILE A 45 9.95 -3.85 22.10
N ARG A 46 9.24 -4.10 21.00
CA ARG A 46 9.22 -5.43 20.38
C ARG A 46 10.62 -5.94 20.09
N ALA A 47 10.89 -7.23 20.33
CA ALA A 47 12.19 -7.86 20.11
C ALA A 47 12.69 -7.67 18.67
N ILE A 48 11.80 -7.67 17.68
CA ILE A 48 12.18 -7.41 16.27
C ILE A 48 12.77 -6.01 16.06
N MET A 49 12.33 -5.01 16.85
CA MET A 49 12.85 -3.65 16.77
C MET A 49 14.20 -3.54 17.46
N LEU A 50 14.38 -4.24 18.59
CA LEU A 50 15.67 -4.33 19.27
C LEU A 50 16.70 -5.05 18.39
N ASP A 51 16.31 -6.14 17.75
CA ASP A 51 17.13 -6.88 16.78
C ASP A 51 17.52 -6.00 15.59
N ALA A 52 16.56 -5.27 15.00
CA ALA A 52 16.85 -4.31 13.92
C ALA A 52 17.84 -3.22 14.36
N ILE A 53 17.77 -2.75 15.62
CA ILE A 53 18.74 -1.80 16.18
C ILE A 53 20.13 -2.43 16.30
N GLU A 54 20.22 -3.66 16.82
CA GLU A 54 21.48 -4.38 16.98
C GLU A 54 22.18 -4.68 15.64
N GLN A 55 21.39 -5.00 14.62
CA GLN A 55 21.87 -5.27 13.26
C GLN A 55 22.13 -4.00 12.44
N GLY A 56 21.69 -2.83 12.93
CA GLY A 56 21.80 -1.57 12.21
C GLY A 56 20.81 -1.41 11.05
N HIS A 57 19.77 -2.26 10.98
CA HIS A 57 18.68 -2.21 10.01
C HIS A 57 17.65 -1.13 10.38
N TYR A 58 18.09 0.13 10.45
CA TYR A 58 17.24 1.23 10.90
C TYR A 58 16.08 1.57 9.95
N ASP A 59 16.14 1.11 8.70
CA ASP A 59 15.06 1.25 7.71
C ASP A 59 13.83 0.40 8.06
N ASP A 60 13.99 -0.65 8.88
CA ASP A 60 12.89 -1.51 9.35
C ASP A 60 12.15 -0.93 10.57
N LEU A 61 12.65 0.19 11.12
CA LEU A 61 12.06 0.85 12.27
C LEU A 61 10.98 1.85 11.85
N PRO A 62 10.01 2.20 12.73
CA PRO A 62 8.93 3.16 12.45
C PRO A 62 9.36 4.60 12.10
N GLY A 63 10.67 4.88 12.10
CA GLY A 63 11.25 6.15 11.72
C GLY A 63 12.30 6.64 12.72
N ARG A 64 13.16 7.55 12.26
CA ARG A 64 14.36 8.01 12.99
C ARG A 64 14.08 8.54 14.39
N THR A 65 12.94 9.22 14.60
CA THR A 65 12.58 9.75 15.93
C THR A 65 12.36 8.62 16.93
N TYR A 66 11.65 7.56 16.51
CA TYR A 66 11.45 6.37 17.35
C TYR A 66 12.75 5.63 17.59
N THR A 67 13.60 5.47 16.57
CA THR A 67 14.93 4.86 16.71
C THR A 67 15.77 5.55 17.79
N ILE A 68 15.78 6.89 17.83
CA ILE A 68 16.50 7.65 18.86
C ILE A 68 15.94 7.33 20.26
N GLY A 69 14.62 7.25 20.40
CA GLY A 69 13.96 6.86 21.65
C GLY A 69 14.35 5.45 22.09
N PHE A 70 14.26 4.49 21.18
CA PHE A 70 14.60 3.09 21.47
C PHE A 70 16.06 2.93 21.86
N ILE A 71 17.00 3.55 21.13
CA ILE A 71 18.43 3.51 21.47
C ILE A 71 18.69 4.12 22.84
N ARG A 72 18.03 5.23 23.19
CA ARG A 72 18.17 5.87 24.50
C ARG A 72 17.71 4.92 25.61
N THR A 73 16.45 4.47 25.54
CA THR A 73 15.86 3.62 26.58
C THR A 73 16.60 2.29 26.71
N TYR A 74 17.04 1.73 25.58
CA TYR A 74 17.79 0.48 25.60
C TYR A 74 19.19 0.65 26.20
N ALA A 75 19.89 1.74 25.87
CA ALA A 75 21.18 2.06 26.49
C ALA A 75 21.05 2.27 28.01
N GLU A 76 20.02 3.01 28.45
CA GLU A 76 19.73 3.23 29.88
C GLU A 76 19.48 1.91 30.61
N TYR A 77 18.69 1.02 30.02
CA TYR A 77 18.42 -0.31 30.55
C TYR A 77 19.68 -1.17 30.71
N LEU A 78 20.60 -1.10 29.73
CA LEU A 78 21.87 -1.82 29.73
C LEU A 78 22.97 -1.15 30.58
N GLY A 79 22.66 -0.04 31.27
CA GLY A 79 23.63 0.70 32.09
C GLY A 79 24.69 1.45 31.28
N LEU A 80 24.42 1.73 30.00
CA LEU A 80 25.29 2.51 29.11
C LEU A 80 24.98 4.00 29.18
N ASN A 81 25.93 4.83 28.77
CA ASN A 81 25.69 6.26 28.60
C ASN A 81 24.76 6.51 27.38
N ALA A 82 23.49 6.78 27.66
CA ALA A 82 22.45 6.95 26.65
C ALA A 82 22.74 8.12 25.69
N GLU A 83 23.24 9.24 26.22
CA GLU A 83 23.54 10.43 25.41
C GLU A 83 24.66 10.14 24.40
N ARG A 84 25.68 9.39 24.82
CA ARG A 84 26.77 8.94 23.96
C ARG A 84 26.26 8.01 22.87
N MET A 85 25.42 7.02 23.21
CA MET A 85 24.85 6.09 22.23
C MET A 85 23.99 6.82 21.19
N VAL A 86 23.15 7.76 21.64
CA VAL A 86 22.34 8.60 20.73
C VAL A 86 23.22 9.49 19.85
N LYS A 87 24.30 10.07 20.39
CA LYS A 87 25.24 10.89 19.61
C LYS A 87 25.93 10.07 18.54
N LEU A 88 26.38 8.87 18.88
CA LEU A 88 27.01 7.91 17.96
C LEU A 88 26.06 7.45 16.85
N PHE A 89 24.81 7.12 17.20
CA PHE A 89 23.77 6.85 16.21
C PHE A 89 23.58 8.01 15.23
N LYS A 90 23.51 9.24 15.75
CA LYS A 90 23.29 10.43 14.92
C LYS A 90 24.46 10.70 13.99
N SER A 91 25.70 10.48 14.41
CA SER A 91 26.88 10.64 13.53
C SER A 91 26.87 9.57 12.44
N GLN A 92 26.63 8.30 12.78
CA GLN A 92 26.56 7.19 11.83
C GLN A 92 25.46 7.39 10.79
N ALA A 93 24.26 7.78 11.22
CA ALA A 93 23.13 8.06 10.33
C ALA A 93 23.33 9.29 9.44
N SER A 94 24.23 10.21 9.78
CA SER A 94 24.53 11.40 8.97
C SER A 94 25.63 11.14 7.93
N SER A 95 26.52 10.19 8.21
CA SER A 95 27.61 9.77 7.32
C SER A 95 27.19 8.72 6.30
N ALA A 96 26.06 8.04 6.51
CA ALA A 96 25.47 7.15 5.50
C ALA A 96 25.18 7.95 4.21
N PRO A 97 25.63 7.48 3.02
CA PRO A 97 25.34 8.15 1.76
C PRO A 97 23.83 8.30 1.61
N LYS A 98 23.34 9.55 1.65
CA LYS A 98 21.93 9.87 1.39
C LYS A 98 21.60 9.36 -0.01
N LYS A 99 21.01 8.18 -0.12
CA LYS A 99 20.34 7.72 -1.34
C LYS A 99 19.31 8.80 -1.64
N ARG A 100 19.62 9.66 -2.61
CA ARG A 100 18.73 10.73 -3.08
C ARG A 100 17.53 10.06 -3.75
N LEU A 101 16.59 9.58 -2.96
CA LEU A 101 15.28 9.23 -3.44
C LEU A 101 14.43 10.49 -3.33
N SER A 102 14.09 11.00 -4.50
CA SER A 102 13.20 12.14 -4.73
C SER A 102 12.01 12.11 -3.79
N LYS A 103 11.92 13.19 -3.01
CA LYS A 103 10.78 13.54 -2.18
C LYS A 103 9.65 14.03 -3.09
N GLU A 104 8.81 13.10 -3.55
CA GLU A 104 7.41 13.41 -3.87
C GLU A 104 6.64 13.21 -2.57
N LEU A 105 6.05 14.29 -2.04
CA LEU A 105 5.18 14.21 -0.87
C LEU A 105 3.93 13.41 -1.26
N SER A 106 3.68 12.28 -0.59
CA SER A 106 2.35 11.67 -0.56
C SER A 106 2.03 11.30 0.89
N PRO A 107 0.95 11.84 1.49
CA PRO A 107 0.57 11.50 2.85
C PRO A 107 -0.14 10.14 2.85
N ALA A 108 0.25 9.31 3.82
CA ALA A 108 -0.49 8.17 4.36
C ALA A 108 -1.04 7.14 3.35
N SER A 109 -0.40 5.97 3.28
CA SER A 109 -1.16 4.70 3.30
C SER A 109 -0.25 3.52 3.60
N ASN A 110 -0.65 2.84 4.67
CA ASN A 110 -0.50 1.44 5.07
C ASN A 110 0.54 0.54 4.38
N ASP A 111 1.29 -0.12 5.24
CA ASP A 111 2.22 -1.20 4.99
C ASP A 111 1.52 -2.45 4.42
N ASN A 112 1.75 -2.70 3.14
CA ASN A 112 1.50 -3.97 2.49
C ASN A 112 2.62 -4.19 1.46
N ASN A 113 3.71 -4.82 1.89
CA ASN A 113 4.81 -5.24 1.02
C ASN A 113 4.32 -6.18 -0.10
N VAL A 114 4.17 -5.66 -1.31
CA VAL A 114 4.26 -6.44 -2.56
C VAL A 114 5.13 -5.67 -3.57
N PRO A 115 6.15 -6.30 -4.17
CA PRO A 115 7.03 -5.63 -5.13
C PRO A 115 6.26 -5.31 -6.43
N LYS A 116 5.92 -4.03 -6.62
CA LYS A 116 5.09 -3.50 -7.72
C LYS A 116 5.77 -3.44 -9.11
N LEU A 117 6.76 -4.29 -9.39
CA LEU A 117 7.45 -4.29 -10.71
C LEU A 117 7.08 -5.49 -11.60
N SER A 118 6.23 -6.42 -11.15
CA SER A 118 5.84 -7.61 -11.93
C SER A 118 4.53 -7.46 -12.74
N LEU A 119 3.62 -6.55 -12.36
CA LEU A 119 2.27 -6.49 -12.96
C LEU A 119 2.21 -5.84 -14.35
N VAL A 120 3.16 -4.96 -14.71
CA VAL A 120 3.15 -4.31 -16.03
C VAL A 120 3.50 -5.31 -17.13
N SER A 121 4.38 -6.28 -16.85
CA SER A 121 4.83 -7.28 -17.81
C SER A 121 3.72 -8.28 -18.19
N ILE A 122 2.88 -8.67 -17.23
CA ILE A 122 1.75 -9.59 -17.48
C ILE A 122 0.66 -8.89 -18.30
N SER A 123 0.39 -7.61 -18.02
CA SER A 123 -0.59 -6.83 -18.78
C SER A 123 -0.20 -6.67 -20.25
N ILE A 124 1.08 -6.40 -20.54
CA ILE A 124 1.55 -6.25 -21.93
C ILE A 124 1.52 -7.58 -22.69
N LEU A 125 1.83 -8.69 -22.01
CA LEU A 125 1.79 -10.02 -22.61
C LEU A 125 0.35 -10.43 -22.95
N LEU A 126 -0.60 -10.18 -22.04
CA LEU A 126 -2.02 -10.46 -22.27
C LEU A 126 -2.62 -9.56 -23.35
N PHE A 127 -2.19 -8.30 -23.43
CA PHE A 127 -2.64 -7.38 -24.47
C PHE A 127 -2.18 -7.84 -25.87
N ILE A 128 -0.91 -8.22 -26.02
CA ILE A 128 -0.38 -8.74 -27.29
C ILE A 128 -1.05 -10.07 -27.65
N ALA A 129 -1.23 -10.98 -26.69
CA ALA A 129 -1.93 -12.24 -26.91
C ALA A 129 -3.39 -12.03 -27.34
N GLY A 130 -4.09 -11.05 -26.74
CA GLY A 130 -5.46 -10.67 -27.10
C GLY A 130 -5.57 -10.10 -28.52
N LEU A 131 -4.63 -9.26 -28.94
CA LEU A 131 -4.62 -8.72 -30.31
C LEU A 131 -4.40 -9.82 -31.36
N VAL A 132 -3.51 -10.78 -31.09
CA VAL A 132 -3.27 -11.93 -31.98
C VAL A 132 -4.48 -12.85 -32.05
N PHE A 133 -5.15 -13.10 -30.91
CA PHE A 133 -6.34 -13.94 -30.85
C PHE A 133 -7.53 -13.30 -31.59
N MET A 134 -7.74 -11.99 -31.43
CA MET A 134 -8.78 -11.25 -32.15
C MET A 134 -8.56 -11.30 -33.66
N GLY A 135 -7.30 -11.13 -34.10
CA GLY A 135 -6.91 -11.21 -35.52
C GLY A 135 -7.08 -12.59 -36.16
N LYS A 136 -7.26 -13.66 -35.37
CA LYS A 136 -7.45 -15.04 -35.87
C LYS A 136 -8.92 -15.48 -35.90
N SER A 137 -9.87 -14.59 -35.53
CA SER A 137 -11.30 -14.93 -35.40
C SER A 137 -12.20 -14.43 -36.52
N SER A 138 -11.65 -13.85 -37.59
CA SER A 138 -12.42 -13.59 -38.82
C SER A 138 -12.46 -14.84 -39.70
N ASP A 139 -13.12 -15.89 -39.21
CA ASP A 139 -13.48 -17.06 -40.01
C ASP A 139 -15.01 -17.08 -40.16
N SER A 140 -15.45 -16.56 -41.30
CA SER A 140 -16.72 -16.77 -42.03
C SER A 140 -18.00 -17.04 -41.23
N ALA A 141 -18.83 -16.02 -41.06
CA ALA A 141 -20.26 -16.20 -40.85
C ALA A 141 -20.95 -16.44 -42.21
N ASP A 142 -21.09 -17.70 -42.59
CA ASP A 142 -21.97 -18.12 -43.69
C ASP A 142 -23.43 -17.96 -43.24
N ILE A 143 -24.18 -17.04 -43.86
CA ILE A 143 -25.60 -16.81 -43.56
C ILE A 143 -26.41 -17.85 -44.30
N GLN A 144 -26.78 -18.93 -43.60
CA GLN A 144 -27.87 -19.80 -44.05
C GLN A 144 -29.18 -18.98 -44.05
N ILE A 145 -29.68 -18.66 -45.25
CA ILE A 145 -31.05 -18.18 -45.47
C ILE A 145 -31.98 -19.29 -44.96
N ARG A 146 -32.44 -19.15 -43.72
CA ARG A 146 -33.46 -20.00 -43.14
C ARG A 146 -34.79 -19.67 -43.82
N ASP A 147 -35.41 -20.71 -44.37
CA ASP A 147 -36.63 -20.67 -45.15
C ASP A 147 -37.70 -19.76 -44.54
N LEU A 148 -38.15 -18.82 -45.38
CA LEU A 148 -39.24 -17.89 -45.13
C LEU A 148 -40.54 -18.70 -44.96
N PRO A 149 -41.19 -18.70 -43.77
CA PRO A 149 -42.48 -19.37 -43.65
C PRO A 149 -43.52 -18.62 -44.47
N ALA A 150 -44.15 -19.33 -45.40
CA ALA A 150 -45.20 -18.87 -46.32
C ALA A 150 -46.53 -18.47 -45.62
N SER A 151 -46.47 -17.98 -44.38
CA SER A 151 -47.63 -17.61 -43.56
C SER A 151 -47.79 -16.09 -43.38
N MET A 152 -47.06 -15.26 -44.13
CA MET A 152 -47.25 -13.80 -44.15
C MET A 152 -47.84 -13.32 -45.49
N SER A 153 -48.80 -14.08 -46.03
CA SER A 153 -49.77 -13.57 -47.00
C SER A 153 -50.87 -12.82 -46.22
N MET A 154 -50.76 -11.51 -46.07
CA MET A 154 -51.87 -10.71 -45.56
C MET A 154 -52.99 -10.68 -46.63
N PRO A 155 -54.24 -11.02 -46.27
CA PRO A 155 -55.38 -10.94 -47.17
C PRO A 155 -55.68 -9.45 -47.49
N HIS A 156 -55.74 -9.10 -48.79
CA HIS A 156 -55.88 -7.73 -49.31
C HIS A 156 -57.20 -7.02 -48.91
N ASP A 157 -58.09 -7.71 -48.23
CA ASP A 157 -59.40 -7.29 -47.76
C ASP A 157 -59.35 -6.43 -46.48
N ALA A 158 -58.23 -6.44 -45.74
CA ALA A 158 -58.03 -5.58 -44.58
C ALA A 158 -57.98 -4.07 -44.91
N ILE A 159 -57.71 -3.70 -46.16
CA ILE A 159 -57.68 -2.29 -46.62
C ILE A 159 -59.10 -1.70 -46.74
N PHE A 160 -60.14 -2.52 -46.79
CA PHE A 160 -61.52 -2.05 -46.99
C PHE A 160 -62.29 -1.79 -45.69
N LEU A 161 -61.81 -2.26 -44.53
CA LEU A 161 -62.49 -2.08 -43.24
C LEU A 161 -62.16 -0.75 -42.55
N GLU A 162 -61.11 -0.05 -42.95
CA GLU A 162 -60.69 1.19 -42.28
C GLU A 162 -61.40 2.45 -42.82
N LYS A 163 -61.94 2.41 -44.06
CA LYS A 163 -62.59 3.59 -44.66
C LYS A 163 -64.07 3.77 -44.30
N ASN A 164 -64.75 2.75 -43.75
CA ASN A 164 -66.18 2.80 -43.43
C ASN A 164 -66.48 3.22 -41.96
N SER A 165 -65.48 3.25 -41.09
CA SER A 165 -65.64 3.55 -39.65
C SER A 165 -65.54 5.04 -39.30
N LEU A 166 -65.14 5.89 -40.24
CA LEU A 166 -64.93 7.34 -40.01
C LEU A 166 -66.16 8.21 -40.23
N THR A 167 -67.27 7.67 -40.75
CA THR A 167 -68.46 8.49 -41.11
C THR A 167 -69.66 8.33 -40.17
N GLN A 168 -69.73 7.32 -39.28
CA GLN A 168 -71.00 7.00 -38.60
C GLN A 168 -71.13 7.42 -37.12
N ASN A 169 -70.05 7.71 -36.38
CA ASN A 169 -70.17 7.88 -34.91
C ASN A 169 -70.10 9.33 -34.41
N ASN A 170 -70.24 10.32 -35.29
CA ASN A 170 -70.48 11.72 -34.93
C ASN A 170 -71.98 12.01 -34.74
N ALA A 171 -72.64 11.21 -33.90
CA ALA A 171 -73.97 11.51 -33.38
C ALA A 171 -74.13 10.78 -32.05
N LEU A 172 -74.50 11.53 -31.01
CA LEU A 172 -74.89 11.09 -29.67
C LEU A 172 -73.75 10.90 -28.65
N ASN A 173 -73.25 12.00 -28.08
CA ASN A 173 -73.28 12.14 -26.62
C ASN A 173 -73.14 13.62 -26.16
N PRO A 174 -74.26 14.29 -25.81
CA PRO A 174 -74.25 15.59 -25.16
C PRO A 174 -74.23 15.45 -23.62
N SER A 175 -73.65 16.45 -22.93
CA SER A 175 -73.74 16.68 -21.47
C SER A 175 -72.82 15.79 -20.62
N ALA A 176 -72.11 16.23 -19.59
CA ALA A 176 -71.91 17.52 -18.94
C ALA A 176 -70.62 17.39 -18.09
N GLU A 177 -69.82 18.46 -18.03
CA GLU A 177 -69.48 19.23 -16.81
C GLU A 177 -68.67 18.51 -15.70
N THR A 178 -67.43 18.94 -15.44
CA THR A 178 -66.99 19.87 -14.34
C THR A 178 -67.07 19.19 -12.95
N LEU A 179 -66.02 19.03 -12.13
CA LEU A 179 -65.17 19.99 -11.38
C LEU A 179 -64.06 19.18 -10.67
N TYR A 180 -62.79 19.61 -10.70
CA TYR A 180 -62.07 20.32 -9.63
C TYR A 180 -62.31 19.84 -8.19
N TYR A 181 -61.26 19.30 -7.58
CA TYR A 181 -60.73 19.74 -6.27
C TYR A 181 -59.21 19.55 -6.25
#